data_AF-A0A9W3PJW0-F1
#
_entry.id   AF-A0A9W3PJW0-F1
#
_cell.length_a   1.000
_cell.length_b   1.000
_cell.length_c   1.000
_cell.angle_alpha   90.00
_cell.angle_beta   90.00
_cell.angle_gamma   90.00
#
_symmetry.space_group_name_H-M   'P 1'
#
loop_
_entity.id
_entity.type
_entity.pdbx_description
1 polymer ?
#
loop_
_entity_poly.entity_id
_entity_poly.type
_entity_poly.pdbx_seq_one_letter_code
_entity_poly.pdbx_strand_id
1 'polypeptide(L)'
;MEILLDGKRIFEVDNSNYDYVVFPANKIQTYIQLNGYLIKKGDLQYPEKWINMQDAPDIDRLVLEKNFNPDEYECLFFDDLGFKEAIQKILSSYNIQIDNDVKKLLEINELPLKTAIELKELFNSEEYANDYSNPLDFARYEGYEFENNGKTEKWFIGEEELPCTSITYDTTSRFIKMCIVETYYKETKQHTEHVFKTHTGEWYRYYSGDAKNNFWIMEDIEGEELVSFPFHLYTLQETTPRQLPEKEKEIKIDWSQFIEKEKIYDFYYSEKEFTLRILHNKSWNDLLNINGEWRRFTKKVSKGEEPFESWDIKCDDEVFLGSATFGDIREEEFTEQQMDQLCAEIRERSYAKASK
;
A
#
# COMPACT_ATOMS: atom_id res chain seq x y z
N MET A 1 22.11 -2.55 16.76
CA MET A 1 20.71 -2.56 17.23
C MET A 1 19.92 -3.15 16.08
N GLU A 2 19.45 -4.40 16.15
CA GLU A 2 18.76 -5.04 15.02
C GLU A 2 17.26 -4.81 15.12
N ILE A 3 16.76 -3.75 14.47
CA ILE A 3 15.32 -3.56 14.23
C ILE A 3 14.88 -4.73 13.34
N LEU A 4 13.76 -5.42 13.63
CA LEU A 4 13.40 -6.68 12.94
C LEU A 4 13.26 -6.53 11.42
N LEU A 5 13.07 -5.29 10.98
CA LEU A 5 12.91 -4.92 9.60
C LEU A 5 13.94 -3.82 9.22
N ASP A 6 15.05 -3.73 9.97
CA ASP A 6 16.15 -2.83 9.64
C ASP A 6 16.68 -3.13 8.25
N GLY A 7 16.88 -2.08 7.46
CA GLY A 7 17.29 -2.23 6.06
C GLY A 7 16.29 -2.96 5.17
N LYS A 8 15.02 -3.10 5.58
CA LYS A 8 13.92 -3.64 4.77
C LYS A 8 12.90 -2.54 4.50
N ARG A 9 12.17 -2.67 3.39
CA ARG A 9 10.95 -1.90 3.09
C ARG A 9 9.76 -2.84 3.13
N ILE A 10 8.66 -2.33 3.66
CA ILE A 10 7.44 -3.08 3.97
C ILE A 10 6.33 -2.40 3.23
N PHE A 11 5.56 -3.20 2.53
CA PHE A 11 4.51 -2.69 1.70
C PHE A 11 3.23 -3.46 1.92
N GLU A 12 2.13 -2.72 2.01
CA GLU A 12 0.79 -3.27 2.04
C GLU A 12 0.40 -3.68 0.62
N VAL A 13 -0.28 -4.81 0.53
CA VAL A 13 -0.75 -5.38 -0.73
C VAL A 13 -2.25 -5.62 -0.67
N ASP A 14 -2.96 -5.28 -1.74
CA ASP A 14 -4.35 -5.70 -1.90
C ASP A 14 -4.40 -7.17 -2.35
N ASN A 15 -4.26 -8.09 -1.38
CA ASN A 15 -4.27 -9.53 -1.62
C ASN A 15 -5.03 -10.25 -0.50
N SER A 16 -5.86 -11.24 -0.86
CA SER A 16 -6.62 -12.04 0.10
C SER A 16 -5.77 -13.01 0.93
N ASN A 17 -4.51 -13.24 0.56
CA ASN A 17 -3.66 -14.26 1.18
C ASN A 17 -2.69 -13.70 2.22
N TYR A 18 -2.33 -12.42 2.15
CA TYR A 18 -1.40 -11.78 3.07
C TYR A 18 -1.50 -10.26 3.02
N ASP A 19 -1.20 -9.61 4.14
CA ASP A 19 -1.37 -8.15 4.31
C ASP A 19 -0.18 -7.35 3.82
N TYR A 20 1.04 -7.85 4.05
CA TYR A 20 2.26 -7.13 3.69
C TYR A 20 3.31 -8.01 3.02
N VAL A 21 4.07 -7.38 2.12
CA VAL A 21 5.30 -7.92 1.53
C VAL A 21 6.50 -7.10 1.98
N VAL A 22 7.58 -7.79 2.33
CA VAL A 22 8.79 -7.20 2.86
C VAL A 22 9.97 -7.53 1.96
N PHE A 23 10.64 -6.49 1.48
CA PHE A 23 11.82 -6.60 0.61
C PHE A 23 13.07 -6.00 1.27
N PRO A 24 14.27 -6.53 1.00
CA PRO A 24 15.52 -5.86 1.37
C PRO A 24 15.62 -4.51 0.64
N ALA A 25 15.76 -3.41 1.40
CA ALA A 25 15.75 -2.06 0.84
C ALA A 25 16.88 -1.83 -0.18
N ASN A 26 18.05 -2.45 0.08
CA ASN A 26 19.23 -2.35 -0.79
C ASN A 26 19.11 -3.09 -2.13
N LYS A 27 18.05 -3.89 -2.32
CA LYS A 27 17.80 -4.61 -3.57
C LYS A 27 16.68 -3.99 -4.40
N ILE A 28 15.97 -2.99 -3.87
CA ILE A 28 15.02 -2.21 -4.65
C ILE A 28 15.82 -1.31 -5.60
N GLN A 29 15.42 -1.30 -6.86
CA GLN A 29 16.11 -0.62 -7.96
C GLN A 29 15.16 0.31 -8.68
N THR A 30 15.71 1.33 -9.32
CA THR A 30 14.95 2.23 -10.20
C THR A 30 14.87 1.65 -11.60
N TYR A 31 13.65 1.61 -12.11
CA TYR A 31 13.31 1.23 -13.47
C TYR A 31 12.78 2.44 -14.21
N ILE A 32 12.99 2.44 -15.51
CA ILE A 32 12.45 3.43 -16.44
C ILE A 32 11.51 2.73 -17.38
N GLN A 33 10.36 3.36 -17.58
CA GLN A 33 9.41 2.93 -18.58
C GLN A 33 9.81 3.52 -19.93
N LEU A 34 10.17 2.65 -20.86
CA LEU A 34 10.40 3.01 -22.24
C LEU A 34 9.08 2.96 -23.01
N ASN A 35 8.64 4.11 -23.50
CA ASN A 35 7.47 4.22 -24.37
C ASN A 35 7.90 4.78 -25.75
N GLY A 36 7.06 4.61 -26.76
CA GLY A 36 7.30 5.14 -28.10
C GLY A 36 8.42 4.44 -28.87
N TYR A 37 9.18 5.21 -29.66
CA TYR A 37 10.16 4.71 -30.62
C TYR A 37 11.59 5.03 -30.18
N LEU A 38 12.47 4.03 -30.26
CA LEU A 38 13.92 4.19 -30.07
C LEU A 38 14.68 3.92 -31.36
N ILE A 39 15.53 4.87 -31.75
CA ILE A 39 16.39 4.76 -32.93
C ILE A 39 17.85 4.71 -32.48
N LYS A 40 18.51 3.58 -32.71
CA LYS A 40 19.95 3.42 -32.42
C LYS A 40 20.80 4.22 -33.39
N LYS A 41 21.98 4.65 -32.93
CA LYS A 41 22.97 5.33 -33.77
C LYS A 41 23.30 4.51 -35.02
N GLY A 42 23.03 5.10 -36.19
CA GLY A 42 23.29 4.49 -37.50
C GLY A 42 22.08 3.78 -38.12
N ASP A 43 20.98 3.62 -37.38
CA ASP A 43 19.75 2.99 -37.88
C ASP A 43 18.71 4.01 -38.37
N LEU A 44 19.00 5.31 -38.31
CA LEU A 44 18.08 6.37 -38.75
C LEU A 44 17.54 6.19 -40.17
N GLN A 45 18.36 5.73 -41.11
CA GLN A 45 17.90 5.49 -42.48
C GLN A 45 17.08 4.19 -42.65
N TYR A 46 17.00 3.35 -41.64
CA TYR A 46 16.42 2.01 -41.73
C TYR A 46 15.25 1.87 -40.73
N PRO A 47 14.07 2.46 -41.02
CA PRO A 47 12.91 2.37 -40.14
C PRO A 47 12.51 0.96 -39.71
N GLU A 48 12.70 -0.05 -40.57
CA GLU A 48 12.50 -1.46 -40.22
C GLU A 48 13.31 -1.94 -39.00
N LYS A 49 14.36 -1.22 -38.61
CA LYS A 49 15.20 -1.50 -37.43
C LYS A 49 14.83 -0.67 -36.21
N TRP A 50 13.94 0.31 -36.35
CA TRP A 50 13.52 1.14 -35.22
C TRP A 50 12.71 0.31 -34.23
N ILE A 51 12.91 0.57 -32.95
CA ILE A 51 12.28 -0.21 -31.88
C ILE A 51 11.01 0.51 -31.45
N ASN A 52 9.85 -0.10 -31.67
CA ASN A 52 8.59 0.39 -31.12
C ASN A 52 8.28 -0.32 -29.80
N MET A 53 8.43 0.38 -28.68
CA MET A 53 8.14 -0.19 -27.37
C MET A 53 6.65 -0.45 -27.16
N GLN A 54 5.75 0.21 -27.91
CA GLN A 54 4.31 -0.03 -27.80
C GLN A 54 3.91 -1.45 -28.26
N ASP A 55 4.75 -2.14 -29.01
CA ASP A 55 4.51 -3.54 -29.40
C ASP A 55 5.14 -4.53 -28.40
N ALA A 56 6.00 -4.06 -27.49
CA ALA A 56 6.56 -4.89 -26.43
C ALA A 56 5.53 -5.12 -25.31
N PRO A 57 5.55 -6.28 -24.63
CA PRO A 57 4.82 -6.48 -23.39
C PRO A 57 5.17 -5.41 -22.36
N ASP A 58 4.20 -4.98 -21.55
CA ASP A 58 4.40 -3.87 -20.62
C ASP A 58 5.58 -4.09 -19.64
N ILE A 59 5.79 -5.33 -19.20
CA ILE A 59 6.89 -5.71 -18.32
C ILE A 59 8.28 -5.56 -18.96
N ASP A 60 8.34 -5.63 -20.29
CA ASP A 60 9.57 -5.50 -21.07
C ASP A 60 9.87 -4.03 -21.39
N ARG A 61 8.86 -3.15 -21.28
CA ARG A 61 9.04 -1.69 -21.34
C ARG A 61 9.74 -1.14 -20.11
N LEU A 62 9.66 -1.85 -18.98
CA LEU A 62 10.31 -1.47 -17.72
C LEU A 62 11.72 -2.05 -17.66
N VAL A 63 12.70 -1.18 -17.92
CA VAL A 63 14.13 -1.51 -17.93
C VAL A 63 14.83 -0.91 -16.72
N LEU A 64 15.86 -1.60 -16.22
CA LEU A 64 16.68 -1.06 -15.14
C LEU A 64 17.40 0.20 -15.60
N GLU A 65 17.25 1.30 -14.86
CA GLU A 65 17.86 2.60 -15.20
C GLU A 65 19.37 2.46 -15.38
N LYS A 66 20.04 1.73 -14.47
CA LYS A 66 21.49 1.48 -14.53
C LYS A 66 21.96 0.72 -15.78
N ASN A 67 21.05 -0.01 -16.44
CA ASN A 67 21.36 -0.80 -17.64
C ASN A 67 20.94 -0.09 -18.93
N PHE A 68 20.17 1.00 -18.82
CA PHE A 68 19.75 1.77 -19.97
C PHE A 68 20.77 2.87 -20.28
N ASN A 69 21.28 2.85 -21.51
CA ASN A 69 22.25 3.82 -21.97
C ASN A 69 21.63 4.70 -23.08
N PRO A 70 21.17 5.93 -22.76
CA PRO A 70 20.56 6.82 -23.75
C PRO A 70 21.53 7.20 -24.88
N ASP A 71 22.84 7.17 -24.63
CA ASP A 71 23.86 7.51 -25.62
C ASP A 71 23.96 6.48 -26.77
N GLU A 72 23.31 5.32 -26.68
CA GLU A 72 23.24 4.37 -27.79
C GLU A 72 22.25 4.80 -28.87
N TYR A 73 21.38 5.75 -28.54
CA TYR A 73 20.29 6.22 -29.37
C TYR A 73 20.60 7.59 -29.95
N GLU A 74 20.06 7.85 -31.15
CA GLU A 74 20.15 9.16 -31.80
C GLU A 74 18.82 9.92 -31.83
N CYS A 75 17.70 9.20 -31.65
CA CYS A 75 16.36 9.76 -31.50
C CYS A 75 15.52 8.87 -30.56
N LEU A 76 14.70 9.52 -29.74
CA LEU A 76 13.71 8.94 -28.83
C LEU A 76 12.46 9.81 -28.94
N PHE A 77 11.32 9.25 -29.34
CA PHE A 77 10.11 10.06 -29.52
C PHE A 77 8.84 9.26 -29.19
N PHE A 78 7.78 9.97 -28.79
CA PHE A 78 6.45 9.40 -28.56
C PHE A 78 5.54 9.64 -29.76
N ASP A 79 4.52 8.79 -29.87
CA ASP A 79 3.50 8.93 -30.90
C ASP A 79 2.37 9.87 -30.44
N ASP A 80 2.70 11.16 -30.30
CA ASP A 80 1.80 12.18 -29.73
C ASP A 80 0.88 12.84 -30.78
N LEU A 81 -0.15 13.53 -30.30
CA LEU A 81 -1.16 14.18 -31.14
C LEU A 81 -0.52 15.27 -32.02
N GLY A 82 -0.75 15.23 -33.34
CA GLY A 82 -0.21 16.20 -34.30
C GLY A 82 1.17 15.84 -34.88
N PHE A 83 1.89 14.92 -34.23
CA PHE A 83 3.22 14.50 -34.67
C PHE A 83 3.18 13.67 -35.96
N LYS A 84 2.14 12.86 -36.13
CA LYS A 84 1.90 12.01 -37.31
C LYS A 84 1.78 12.83 -38.59
N GLU A 85 1.05 13.95 -38.51
CA GLU A 85 0.86 14.87 -39.62
C GLU A 85 2.17 15.58 -40.00
N ALA A 86 2.99 15.94 -39.00
CA ALA A 86 4.31 16.53 -39.23
C ALA A 86 5.26 15.57 -39.93
N ILE A 87 5.29 14.30 -39.49
CA ILE A 87 6.03 13.22 -40.18
C ILE A 87 5.53 13.05 -41.61
N GLN A 88 4.21 12.89 -41.81
CA GLN A 88 3.62 12.69 -43.12
C GLN A 88 3.94 13.84 -44.08
N LYS A 89 3.98 15.09 -43.60
CA LYS A 89 4.37 16.26 -44.41
C LYS A 89 5.81 16.16 -44.94
N ILE A 90 6.76 15.70 -44.13
CA ILE A 90 8.15 15.47 -44.54
C ILE A 90 8.20 14.35 -45.60
N LEU A 91 7.59 13.20 -45.29
CA LEU A 91 7.58 12.03 -46.17
C LEU A 91 6.92 12.29 -47.54
N SER A 92 5.88 13.13 -47.57
CA SER A 92 5.13 13.46 -48.80
C SER A 92 6.02 14.11 -49.87
N SER A 93 7.04 14.86 -49.45
CA SER A 93 8.01 15.49 -50.35
C SER A 93 8.90 14.47 -51.09
N TYR A 94 8.86 13.21 -50.65
CA TYR A 94 9.61 12.08 -51.21
C TYR A 94 8.67 10.97 -51.73
N ASN A 95 7.38 11.27 -51.92
CA ASN A 95 6.34 10.32 -52.34
C ASN A 95 6.19 9.09 -51.42
N ILE A 96 6.48 9.24 -50.12
CA ILE A 96 6.27 8.20 -49.11
C ILE A 96 4.99 8.53 -48.34
N GLN A 97 4.15 7.51 -48.12
CA GLN A 97 2.88 7.67 -47.44
C GLN A 97 2.70 6.65 -46.32
N ILE A 98 2.35 7.15 -45.14
CA ILE A 98 2.13 6.36 -43.93
C ILE A 98 0.70 6.52 -43.39
N ASP A 99 -0.18 7.24 -44.09
CA ASP A 99 -1.60 7.45 -43.75
C ASP A 99 -1.83 7.85 -42.28
N ASN A 100 -0.95 8.69 -41.73
CA ASN A 100 -0.95 9.09 -40.31
C ASN A 100 -0.89 7.90 -39.34
N ASP A 101 -0.14 6.85 -39.69
CA ASP A 101 0.20 5.74 -38.82
C ASP A 101 1.72 5.58 -38.78
N VAL A 102 2.34 5.99 -37.67
CA VAL A 102 3.79 5.95 -37.50
C VAL A 102 4.31 4.51 -37.60
N LYS A 103 3.50 3.49 -37.27
CA LYS A 103 3.93 2.09 -37.40
C LYS A 103 4.22 1.71 -38.85
N LYS A 104 3.58 2.35 -39.83
CA LYS A 104 3.89 2.10 -41.25
C LYS A 104 5.28 2.56 -41.65
N LEU A 105 5.94 3.45 -40.89
CA LEU A 105 7.35 3.74 -41.11
C LEU A 105 8.18 2.46 -40.98
N LEU A 106 7.85 1.59 -40.03
CA LEU A 106 8.61 0.35 -39.77
C LEU A 106 8.56 -0.65 -40.94
N GLU A 107 7.66 -0.46 -41.90
CA GLU A 107 7.58 -1.27 -43.12
C GLU A 107 8.57 -0.79 -44.21
N ILE A 108 9.25 0.33 -43.98
CA ILE A 108 10.19 0.93 -44.93
C ILE A 108 11.60 0.39 -44.66
N ASN A 109 12.13 -0.33 -45.64
CA ASN A 109 13.49 -0.88 -45.54
C ASN A 109 14.55 0.22 -45.44
N GLU A 110 14.46 1.26 -46.29
CA GLU A 110 15.45 2.34 -46.31
C GLU A 110 14.83 3.68 -46.75
N LEU A 111 15.15 4.74 -46.01
CA LEU A 111 14.79 6.12 -46.32
C LEU A 111 15.93 6.84 -47.06
N PRO A 112 15.60 7.74 -48.00
CA PRO A 112 16.59 8.67 -48.54
C PRO A 112 17.26 9.44 -47.40
N LEU A 113 18.59 9.58 -47.45
CA LEU A 113 19.38 10.23 -46.38
C LEU A 113 18.84 11.61 -46.00
N LYS A 114 18.43 12.40 -47.00
CA LYS A 114 17.88 13.73 -46.77
C LYS A 114 16.57 13.68 -45.96
N THR A 115 15.68 12.74 -46.28
CA THR A 115 14.44 12.51 -45.53
C THR A 115 14.73 12.07 -44.10
N ALA A 116 15.70 11.17 -43.92
CA ALA A 116 16.09 10.69 -42.60
C ALA A 116 16.64 11.81 -41.71
N ILE A 117 17.45 12.72 -42.28
CA ILE A 117 17.96 13.91 -41.56
C ILE A 117 16.82 14.86 -41.19
N GLU A 118 15.90 15.15 -42.12
CA GLU A 118 14.74 16.02 -41.84
C GLU A 118 13.84 15.44 -40.73
N LEU A 119 13.63 14.11 -40.72
CA LEU A 119 12.91 13.44 -39.64
C LEU A 119 13.65 13.54 -38.31
N LYS A 120 14.97 13.36 -38.29
CA LYS A 120 15.77 13.52 -37.07
C LYS A 120 15.69 14.93 -36.50
N GLU A 121 15.69 15.95 -37.35
CA GLU A 121 15.49 17.34 -36.93
C GLU A 121 14.10 17.55 -36.30
N LEU A 122 13.06 16.94 -36.88
CA LEU A 122 11.72 16.96 -36.30
C LEU A 122 11.67 16.26 -34.94
N PHE A 123 12.23 15.05 -34.85
CA PHE A 123 12.23 14.22 -33.64
C PHE A 123 12.98 14.87 -32.47
N ASN A 124 13.99 15.69 -32.77
CA ASN A 124 14.79 16.41 -31.78
C ASN A 124 14.41 17.90 -31.66
N SER A 125 13.26 18.30 -32.21
CA SER A 125 12.76 19.68 -32.06
C SER A 125 12.15 19.90 -30.68
N GLU A 126 12.13 21.14 -30.18
CA GLU A 126 11.58 21.47 -28.84
C GLU A 126 10.13 21.00 -28.63
N GLU A 127 9.37 20.81 -29.70
CA GLU A 127 7.96 20.37 -29.64
C GLU A 127 7.80 18.85 -29.44
N TYR A 128 8.79 18.05 -29.86
CA TYR A 128 8.69 16.58 -29.89
C TYR A 128 9.87 15.84 -29.27
N ALA A 129 10.95 16.55 -28.92
CA ALA A 129 12.12 15.97 -28.29
C ALA A 129 11.78 15.54 -26.88
N ASN A 130 11.98 14.25 -26.60
CA ASN A 130 11.90 13.73 -25.26
C ASN A 130 13.27 13.75 -24.60
N ASP A 131 13.35 14.29 -23.39
CA ASP A 131 14.55 14.26 -22.58
C ASP A 131 14.49 13.07 -21.62
N TYR A 132 15.37 12.10 -21.82
CA TYR A 132 15.50 10.96 -20.91
C TYR A 132 15.76 11.35 -19.44
N SER A 133 16.47 12.46 -19.21
CA SER A 133 16.74 12.96 -17.87
C SER A 133 15.52 13.61 -17.22
N ASN A 134 14.49 13.94 -18.01
CA ASN A 134 13.23 14.50 -17.55
C ASN A 134 12.27 13.39 -17.11
N PRO A 135 11.88 13.34 -15.81
CA PRO A 135 10.91 12.35 -15.32
C PRO A 135 9.51 12.49 -15.89
N LEU A 136 9.17 13.66 -16.47
CA LEU A 136 7.88 13.88 -17.13
C LEU A 136 7.82 13.18 -18.49
N ASP A 137 8.97 13.04 -19.16
CA ASP A 137 9.05 12.38 -20.47
C ASP A 137 9.25 10.87 -20.27
N PHE A 138 10.03 10.47 -19.25
CA PHE A 138 10.29 9.06 -18.92
C PHE A 138 9.97 8.75 -17.46
N ALA A 139 8.84 8.07 -17.26
CA ALA A 139 8.39 7.66 -15.94
C ALA A 139 9.40 6.69 -15.28
N ARG A 140 9.68 6.95 -14.01
CA ARG A 140 10.57 6.15 -13.17
C ARG A 140 9.78 5.47 -12.07
N TYR A 141 10.04 4.18 -11.90
CA TYR A 141 9.38 3.33 -10.92
C TYR A 141 10.41 2.63 -10.06
N GLU A 142 10.11 2.48 -8.78
CA GLU A 142 10.88 1.57 -7.94
C GLU A 142 10.38 0.14 -8.19
N GLY A 143 11.31 -0.81 -8.20
CA GLY A 143 10.95 -2.21 -8.39
C GLY A 143 11.96 -3.17 -7.81
N TYR A 144 11.56 -4.42 -7.73
CA TYR A 144 12.34 -5.52 -7.21
C TYR A 144 12.29 -6.69 -8.20
N GLU A 145 13.47 -7.19 -8.59
CA GLU A 145 13.61 -8.37 -9.44
C GLU A 145 14.17 -9.53 -8.64
N PHE A 146 13.63 -10.72 -8.88
CA PHE A 146 14.15 -11.95 -8.29
C PHE A 146 13.87 -13.16 -9.18
N GLU A 147 14.63 -14.23 -8.98
CA GLU A 147 14.47 -15.45 -9.75
C GLU A 147 13.62 -16.47 -8.98
N ASN A 148 12.44 -16.78 -9.51
CA ASN A 148 11.54 -17.80 -9.00
C ASN A 148 11.36 -18.90 -10.05
N ASN A 149 11.62 -20.16 -9.68
CA ASN A 149 11.51 -21.33 -10.56
C ASN A 149 12.19 -21.17 -11.95
N GLY A 150 13.35 -20.51 -11.99
CA GLY A 150 14.10 -20.26 -13.23
C GLY A 150 13.53 -19.16 -14.14
N LYS A 151 12.53 -18.42 -13.66
CA LYS A 151 11.99 -17.21 -14.31
C LYS A 151 12.33 -15.99 -13.48
N THR A 152 12.68 -14.89 -14.15
CA THR A 152 12.79 -13.59 -13.48
C THR A 152 11.39 -13.04 -13.26
N GLU A 153 11.02 -12.84 -12.01
CA GLU A 153 9.85 -12.10 -11.60
C GLU A 153 10.25 -10.66 -11.29
N LYS A 154 9.38 -9.70 -11.65
CA LYS A 154 9.56 -8.29 -11.34
C LYS A 154 8.32 -7.78 -10.62
N TRP A 155 8.54 -7.05 -9.54
CA TRP A 155 7.50 -6.39 -8.74
C TRP A 155 7.77 -4.90 -8.78
N PHE A 156 6.73 -4.09 -8.96
CA PHE A 156 6.85 -2.64 -9.04
C PHE A 156 6.07 -1.97 -7.92
N ILE A 157 6.66 -0.91 -7.36
CA ILE A 157 6.10 -0.11 -6.28
C ILE A 157 5.50 1.13 -6.92
N GLY A 158 4.19 1.34 -6.75
CA GLY A 158 3.49 2.48 -7.37
C GLY A 158 1.98 2.27 -7.52
N GLU A 159 1.31 3.29 -8.05
CA GLU A 159 -0.15 3.35 -8.16
C GLU A 159 -0.74 2.22 -9.04
N GLU A 160 -2.04 1.93 -8.83
CA GLU A 160 -2.82 0.85 -9.44
C GLU A 160 -2.82 0.84 -10.99
N GLU A 161 -2.46 1.96 -11.63
CA GLU A 161 -2.43 2.08 -13.10
C GLU A 161 -1.20 1.46 -13.77
N LEU A 162 -0.26 0.91 -13.00
CA LEU A 162 0.85 0.16 -13.56
C LEU A 162 0.35 -1.18 -14.15
N PRO A 163 0.73 -1.54 -15.40
CA PRO A 163 0.31 -2.78 -16.05
C PRO A 163 0.92 -4.07 -15.45
N CYS A 164 1.57 -3.98 -14.29
CA CYS A 164 2.33 -5.04 -13.63
C CYS A 164 1.85 -5.21 -12.18
N THR A 165 2.12 -6.35 -11.53
CA THR A 165 1.71 -6.65 -10.15
C THR A 165 2.16 -5.54 -9.19
N SER A 166 1.22 -4.65 -8.83
CA SER A 166 1.51 -3.43 -8.08
C SER A 166 1.54 -3.71 -6.58
N ILE A 167 2.60 -3.22 -5.96
CA ILE A 167 2.67 -2.99 -4.53
C ILE A 167 2.08 -1.60 -4.28
N THR A 168 0.96 -1.55 -3.55
CA THR A 168 0.08 -0.38 -3.55
C THR A 168 0.51 0.71 -2.56
N TYR A 169 1.03 0.34 -1.38
CA TYR A 169 1.35 1.33 -0.34
C TYR A 169 2.65 1.00 0.41
N ASP A 170 3.61 1.94 0.42
CA ASP A 170 4.79 1.88 1.28
C ASP A 170 4.41 2.27 2.72
N THR A 171 4.39 1.26 3.60
CA THR A 171 4.03 1.41 5.02
C THR A 171 5.27 1.33 5.93
N THR A 172 6.48 1.33 5.36
CA THR A 172 7.74 1.13 6.10
C THR A 172 7.86 2.08 7.31
N SER A 173 7.40 3.33 7.17
CA SER A 173 7.47 4.34 8.23
C SER A 173 6.67 3.99 9.50
N ARG A 174 5.54 3.26 9.37
CA ARG A 174 4.75 2.74 10.50
C ARG A 174 5.59 1.78 11.34
N PHE A 175 6.27 0.85 10.67
CA PHE A 175 7.00 -0.23 11.31
C PHE A 175 8.38 0.19 11.84
N ILE A 176 9.03 1.20 11.26
CA ILE A 176 10.33 1.71 11.76
C ILE A 176 10.22 2.20 13.22
N LYS A 177 9.04 2.68 13.63
CA LYS A 177 8.78 3.14 15.00
C LYS A 177 8.45 2.00 15.96
N MET A 178 8.27 0.77 15.47
CA MET A 178 7.86 -0.37 16.28
C MET A 178 9.06 -1.12 16.83
N CYS A 179 9.01 -1.41 18.13
CA CYS A 179 9.95 -2.31 18.79
C CYS A 179 9.29 -3.66 19.05
N ILE A 180 10.05 -4.73 18.84
CA ILE A 180 9.62 -6.08 19.18
C ILE A 180 10.01 -6.39 20.60
N VAL A 181 9.02 -6.88 21.34
CA VAL A 181 9.17 -7.26 22.75
C VAL A 181 9.25 -8.77 22.92
N GLU A 182 8.58 -9.54 22.06
CA GLU A 182 8.58 -11.00 22.09
C GLU A 182 8.72 -11.56 20.68
N THR A 183 9.45 -12.65 20.52
CA THR A 183 9.57 -13.38 19.26
C THR A 183 9.46 -14.87 19.53
N TYR A 184 8.65 -15.53 18.72
CA TYR A 184 8.42 -16.96 18.71
C TYR A 184 8.80 -17.47 17.33
N TYR A 185 9.24 -18.71 17.24
CA TYR A 185 9.55 -19.33 15.95
C TYR A 185 9.08 -20.78 15.89
N LYS A 186 8.85 -21.25 14.68
CA LYS A 186 8.45 -22.62 14.38
C LYS A 186 9.02 -23.02 13.03
N GLU A 187 9.67 -24.18 13.00
CA GLU A 187 10.14 -24.77 11.75
C GLU A 187 8.97 -25.49 11.05
N THR A 188 8.71 -25.14 9.80
CA THR A 188 7.79 -25.89 8.94
C THR A 188 8.57 -26.71 7.90
N LYS A 189 7.85 -27.46 7.07
CA LYS A 189 8.47 -28.19 5.95
C LYS A 189 9.00 -27.25 4.87
N GLN A 190 8.49 -26.03 4.79
CA GLN A 190 8.75 -25.10 3.68
C GLN A 190 9.69 -23.97 4.10
N HIS A 191 9.55 -23.49 5.34
CA HIS A 191 10.28 -22.34 5.84
C HIS A 191 10.21 -22.26 7.38
N THR A 192 11.00 -21.37 7.96
CA THR A 192 10.88 -20.98 9.37
C THR A 192 9.82 -19.87 9.48
N GLU A 193 8.78 -20.12 10.27
CA GLU A 193 7.77 -19.13 10.63
C GLU A 193 8.24 -18.39 11.89
N HIS A 194 8.20 -17.07 11.87
CA HIS A 194 8.38 -16.22 13.04
C HIS A 194 7.04 -15.57 13.41
N VAL A 195 6.79 -15.46 14.71
CA VAL A 195 5.65 -14.71 15.24
C VAL A 195 6.19 -13.73 16.25
N PHE A 196 5.87 -12.46 16.11
CA PHE A 196 6.40 -11.45 17.02
C PHE A 196 5.31 -10.51 17.52
N LYS A 197 5.56 -10.03 18.74
CA LYS A 197 4.73 -9.03 19.42
C LYS A 197 5.47 -7.71 19.46
N THR A 198 4.79 -6.63 19.11
CA THR A 198 5.33 -5.27 19.21
C THR A 198 5.01 -4.65 20.57
N HIS A 199 5.73 -3.59 20.92
CA HIS A 199 5.49 -2.79 22.12
C HIS A 199 4.12 -2.09 22.16
N THR A 200 3.46 -1.94 21.01
CA THR A 200 2.09 -1.42 20.86
C THR A 200 1.03 -2.51 21.09
N GLY A 201 1.45 -3.77 21.25
CA GLY A 201 0.56 -4.91 21.48
C GLY A 201 0.08 -5.60 20.20
N GLU A 202 0.52 -5.15 19.03
CA GLU A 202 0.23 -5.79 17.74
C GLU A 202 1.05 -7.08 17.58
N TRP A 203 0.47 -8.05 16.88
CA TRP A 203 1.06 -9.36 16.64
C TRP A 203 1.14 -9.63 15.14
N TYR A 204 2.26 -10.22 14.72
CA TYR A 204 2.51 -10.47 13.32
C TYR A 204 3.05 -11.88 13.10
N ARG A 205 2.57 -12.54 12.04
CA ARG A 205 3.21 -13.73 11.46
C ARG A 205 4.17 -13.27 10.37
N TYR A 206 5.36 -13.86 10.29
CA TYR A 206 6.43 -13.45 9.38
C TYR A 206 7.23 -14.64 8.87
N TYR A 207 7.27 -14.81 7.55
CA TYR A 207 7.89 -15.97 6.93
C TYR A 207 8.35 -15.69 5.51
N SER A 208 9.20 -16.57 4.96
CA SER A 208 9.70 -16.41 3.59
C SER A 208 8.60 -16.68 2.58
N GLY A 209 8.41 -15.76 1.64
CA GLY A 209 7.43 -15.94 0.55
C GLY A 209 7.87 -16.97 -0.49
N ASP A 210 9.16 -17.30 -0.54
CA ASP A 210 9.71 -18.37 -1.37
C ASP A 210 10.88 -19.09 -0.72
N ALA A 211 11.30 -20.22 -1.32
CA ALA A 211 12.39 -21.05 -0.80
C ALA A 211 13.78 -20.40 -0.90
N LYS A 212 13.93 -19.31 -1.67
CA LYS A 212 15.18 -18.59 -1.84
C LYS A 212 15.28 -17.36 -0.93
N ASN A 213 14.26 -17.08 -0.11
CA ASN A 213 14.14 -15.89 0.72
C ASN A 213 14.26 -14.59 -0.10
N ASN A 214 13.72 -14.58 -1.32
CA ASN A 214 13.75 -13.39 -2.18
C ASN A 214 12.86 -12.29 -1.60
N PHE A 215 11.74 -12.64 -0.98
CA PHE A 215 10.86 -11.72 -0.28
C PHE A 215 10.26 -12.42 0.94
N TRP A 216 9.71 -11.62 1.84
CA TRP A 216 9.06 -12.12 3.04
C TRP A 216 7.62 -11.65 3.09
N ILE A 217 6.77 -12.50 3.65
CA ILE A 217 5.37 -12.21 3.89
C ILE A 217 5.22 -11.86 5.36
N MET A 218 4.42 -10.84 5.64
CA MET A 218 4.02 -10.47 6.99
C MET A 218 2.51 -10.29 7.03
N GLU A 219 1.89 -10.83 8.07
CA GLU A 219 0.44 -10.84 8.25
C GLU A 219 0.09 -10.38 9.66
N ASP A 220 -0.97 -9.59 9.77
CA ASP A 220 -1.55 -9.16 11.03
C ASP A 220 -2.24 -10.35 11.71
N ILE A 221 -1.97 -10.56 13.01
CA ILE A 221 -2.69 -11.54 13.82
C ILE A 221 -3.59 -10.78 14.80
N GLU A 222 -4.86 -10.64 14.45
CA GLU A 222 -5.81 -9.81 15.20
C GLU A 222 -7.11 -10.55 15.55
N GLY A 223 -7.92 -9.94 16.43
CA GLY A 223 -9.27 -10.39 16.74
C GLY A 223 -9.38 -11.87 17.14
N GLU A 224 -10.27 -12.60 16.47
CA GLU A 224 -10.52 -14.03 16.72
C GLU A 224 -9.32 -14.93 16.34
N GLU A 225 -8.51 -14.51 15.36
CA GLU A 225 -7.31 -15.25 14.96
C GLU A 225 -6.28 -15.24 16.09
N LEU A 226 -6.03 -14.08 16.70
CA LEU A 226 -5.10 -13.98 17.82
C LEU A 226 -5.51 -14.86 19.02
N VAL A 227 -6.81 -14.92 19.32
CA VAL A 227 -7.35 -15.74 20.41
C VAL A 227 -7.19 -17.24 20.13
N SER A 228 -7.34 -17.65 18.87
CA SER A 228 -7.22 -19.05 18.45
C SER A 228 -5.81 -19.43 17.97
N PHE A 229 -4.86 -18.48 17.97
CA PHE A 229 -3.53 -18.68 17.42
C PHE A 229 -2.76 -19.75 18.21
N PRO A 230 -2.15 -20.75 17.54
CA PRO A 230 -1.58 -21.90 18.21
C PRO A 230 -0.16 -21.62 18.74
N PHE A 231 0.00 -20.65 19.65
CA PHE A 231 1.29 -20.28 20.25
C PHE A 231 2.06 -21.46 20.87
N HIS A 232 1.35 -22.48 21.38
CA HIS A 232 1.93 -23.70 21.93
C HIS A 232 2.75 -24.53 20.93
N LEU A 233 2.58 -24.30 19.63
CA LEU A 233 3.38 -24.93 18.57
C LEU A 233 4.69 -24.17 18.29
N TYR A 234 4.85 -22.97 18.85
CA TYR A 234 6.02 -22.12 18.64
C TYR A 234 6.93 -22.15 19.87
N THR A 235 8.22 -21.95 19.62
CA THR A 235 9.24 -21.82 20.66
C THR A 235 9.55 -20.34 20.87
N LEU A 236 9.52 -19.88 22.13
CA LEU A 236 9.95 -18.53 22.47
C LEU A 236 11.45 -18.40 22.21
N GLN A 237 11.81 -17.40 21.41
CA GLN A 237 13.18 -17.01 21.15
C GLN A 237 13.60 -15.94 22.17
N GLU A 238 14.78 -16.09 22.77
CA GLU A 238 15.32 -15.04 23.65
C GLU A 238 15.57 -13.76 22.84
N THR A 239 14.76 -12.73 23.08
CA THR A 239 14.94 -11.39 22.53
C THR A 239 15.77 -10.54 23.48
N THR A 240 16.83 -9.91 22.97
CA THR A 240 17.61 -8.93 23.73
C THR A 240 16.69 -7.80 24.20
N PRO A 241 16.67 -7.45 25.50
CA PRO A 241 15.86 -6.34 26.02
C PRO A 241 16.17 -5.03 25.28
N ARG A 242 15.13 -4.33 24.82
CA ARG A 242 15.26 -3.08 24.05
C ARG A 242 14.73 -1.91 24.86
N GLN A 243 15.32 -0.72 24.71
CA GLN A 243 14.68 0.50 25.17
C GLN A 243 13.45 0.76 24.30
N LEU A 244 12.29 0.88 24.94
CA LEU A 244 11.08 1.32 24.26
C LEU A 244 11.29 2.75 23.74
N PRO A 245 10.73 3.12 22.57
CA PRO A 245 10.71 4.50 22.14
C PRO A 245 10.13 5.38 23.26
N GLU A 246 10.67 6.58 23.46
CA GLU A 246 9.97 7.56 24.28
C GLU A 246 8.57 7.72 23.70
N LYS A 247 7.54 7.60 24.54
CA LYS A 247 6.13 7.77 24.17
C LYS A 247 6.04 8.99 23.26
N GLU A 248 5.54 8.82 22.02
CA GLU A 248 5.37 9.96 21.12
C GLU A 248 4.69 11.09 21.90
N LYS A 249 5.25 12.30 21.84
CA LYS A 249 4.66 13.45 22.55
C LYS A 249 3.21 13.54 22.09
N GLU A 250 2.29 13.29 23.02
CA GLU A 250 0.87 13.50 22.80
C GLU A 250 0.71 14.89 22.16
N ILE A 251 0.25 14.90 20.92
CA ILE A 251 -0.14 16.14 20.27
C ILE A 251 -1.31 16.65 21.10
N LYS A 252 -1.07 17.69 21.90
CA LYS A 252 -2.13 18.39 22.61
C LYS A 252 -2.96 19.13 21.58
N ILE A 253 -3.92 18.43 21.00
CA ILE A 253 -4.99 19.04 20.21
C ILE A 253 -5.75 19.94 21.19
N ASP A 254 -5.89 21.21 20.84
CA ASP A 254 -6.74 22.13 21.58
C ASP A 254 -8.21 21.81 21.26
N TRP A 255 -8.72 20.77 21.89
CA TRP A 255 -10.08 20.29 21.73
C TRP A 255 -11.13 21.36 22.07
N SER A 256 -10.76 22.44 22.76
CA SER A 256 -11.67 23.56 23.05
C SER A 256 -12.15 24.28 21.78
N GLN A 257 -11.41 24.16 20.67
CA GLN A 257 -11.80 24.68 19.36
C GLN A 257 -12.81 23.80 18.62
N PHE A 258 -12.98 22.55 19.06
CA PHE A 258 -13.86 21.55 18.44
C PHE A 258 -15.02 21.11 19.34
N ILE A 259 -15.02 21.52 20.62
CA ILE A 259 -16.03 21.15 21.62
C ILE A 259 -16.77 22.41 22.06
N GLU A 260 -17.97 22.62 21.52
CA GLU A 260 -18.95 23.57 22.07
C GLU A 260 -19.48 23.02 23.39
N LYS A 261 -18.96 23.52 24.52
CA LYS A 261 -19.29 23.02 25.87
C LYS A 261 -20.78 23.09 26.23
N GLU A 262 -21.53 24.00 25.63
CA GLU A 262 -22.96 24.21 25.87
C GLU A 262 -23.86 23.41 24.89
N LYS A 263 -23.28 22.72 23.91
CA LYS A 263 -24.03 21.94 22.93
C LYS A 263 -24.58 20.67 23.57
N ILE A 264 -25.89 20.47 23.40
CA ILE A 264 -26.59 19.27 23.85
C ILE A 264 -26.47 18.20 22.76
N TYR A 265 -26.13 16.98 23.18
CA TYR A 265 -26.03 15.80 22.34
C TYR A 265 -27.03 14.73 22.78
N ASP A 266 -27.43 13.86 21.85
CA ASP A 266 -28.22 12.66 22.11
C ASP A 266 -27.29 11.45 22.22
N PHE A 267 -27.54 10.59 23.21
CA PHE A 267 -26.65 9.48 23.55
C PHE A 267 -27.34 8.13 23.49
N TYR A 268 -26.60 7.13 23.03
CA TYR A 268 -27.10 5.79 22.79
C TYR A 268 -26.15 4.73 23.34
N TYR A 269 -26.71 3.58 23.71
CA TYR A 269 -25.96 2.39 24.10
C TYR A 269 -26.28 1.24 23.15
N SER A 270 -25.24 0.64 22.55
CA SER A 270 -25.32 -0.64 21.87
C SER A 270 -24.43 -1.66 22.56
N GLU A 271 -25.00 -2.81 22.91
CA GLU A 271 -24.22 -3.91 23.48
C GLU A 271 -23.21 -4.50 22.47
N LYS A 272 -23.55 -4.47 21.16
CA LYS A 272 -22.65 -4.93 20.10
C LYS A 272 -21.46 -3.99 19.95
N GLU A 273 -21.69 -2.69 19.90
CA GLU A 273 -20.62 -1.69 19.82
C GLU A 273 -19.73 -1.69 21.07
N PHE A 274 -20.35 -1.83 22.24
CA PHE A 274 -19.64 -1.98 23.51
C PHE A 274 -18.67 -3.15 23.44
N THR A 275 -19.15 -4.33 23.02
CA THR A 275 -18.33 -5.54 22.88
C THR A 275 -17.16 -5.34 21.91
N LEU A 276 -17.40 -4.72 20.75
CA LEU A 276 -16.36 -4.44 19.76
C LEU A 276 -15.26 -3.53 20.31
N ARG A 277 -15.61 -2.46 21.05
CA ARG A 277 -14.61 -1.56 21.64
C ARG A 277 -13.66 -2.27 22.59
N ILE A 278 -14.17 -3.19 23.40
CA ILE A 278 -13.37 -3.99 24.34
C ILE A 278 -12.45 -4.96 23.60
N LEU A 279 -12.95 -5.62 22.55
CA LEU A 279 -12.14 -6.51 21.70
C LEU A 279 -10.98 -5.78 21.02
N HIS A 280 -11.13 -4.49 20.74
CA HIS A 280 -10.08 -3.62 20.19
C HIS A 280 -9.14 -3.05 21.28
N ASN A 281 -8.97 -3.75 22.40
CA ASN A 281 -8.08 -3.39 23.52
C ASN A 281 -8.35 -2.01 24.15
N LYS A 282 -9.58 -1.50 24.11
CA LYS A 282 -9.96 -0.32 24.91
C LYS A 282 -10.39 -0.76 26.30
N SER A 283 -9.61 -0.38 27.31
CA SER A 283 -9.85 -0.73 28.73
C SER A 283 -10.68 0.30 29.49
N TRP A 284 -11.37 1.20 28.80
CA TRP A 284 -12.19 2.25 29.41
C TRP A 284 -13.56 2.37 28.72
N ASN A 285 -14.52 2.93 29.43
CA ASN A 285 -15.82 3.32 28.87
C ASN A 285 -16.13 4.78 29.10
N ASP A 286 -16.92 5.31 28.17
CA ASP A 286 -17.56 6.59 28.33
C ASP A 286 -18.82 6.45 29.20
N LEU A 287 -18.85 7.20 30.30
CA LEU A 287 -19.99 7.36 31.20
C LEU A 287 -20.62 8.73 30.98
N LEU A 288 -21.93 8.77 31.00
CA LEU A 288 -22.71 9.99 30.91
C LEU A 288 -23.65 10.12 32.10
N ASN A 289 -23.73 11.31 32.68
CA ASN A 289 -24.72 11.64 33.69
C ASN A 289 -26.02 12.10 33.04
N ILE A 290 -27.08 11.33 33.24
CA ILE A 290 -28.44 11.71 32.85
C ILE A 290 -29.29 11.75 34.10
N ASN A 291 -29.83 12.91 34.44
CA ASN A 291 -30.71 13.11 35.60
C ASN A 291 -30.11 12.63 36.94
N GLY A 292 -28.80 12.74 37.12
CA GLY A 292 -28.10 12.32 38.34
C GLY A 292 -27.63 10.86 38.32
N GLU A 293 -27.95 10.08 37.29
CA GLU A 293 -27.50 8.70 37.13
C GLU A 293 -26.40 8.59 36.08
N TRP A 294 -25.30 7.91 36.43
CA TRP A 294 -24.23 7.60 35.49
C TRP A 294 -24.58 6.37 34.67
N ARG A 295 -24.57 6.50 33.35
CA ARG A 295 -24.90 5.44 32.38
C ARG A 295 -23.78 5.30 31.36
N ARG A 296 -23.46 4.07 30.97
CA ARG A 296 -22.53 3.81 29.87
C ARG A 296 -23.20 4.16 28.56
N PHE A 297 -22.48 4.84 27.68
CA PHE A 297 -22.91 5.07 26.31
C PHE A 297 -21.84 4.56 25.35
N THR A 298 -22.27 4.16 24.16
CA THR A 298 -21.36 3.82 23.08
C THR A 298 -21.38 4.89 22.00
N LYS A 299 -22.47 5.64 21.84
CA LYS A 299 -22.59 6.61 20.75
C LYS A 299 -23.14 7.96 21.19
N LYS A 300 -22.68 9.01 20.50
CA LYS A 300 -23.03 10.41 20.71
C LYS A 300 -23.31 11.05 19.35
N VAL A 301 -24.45 11.71 19.20
CA VAL A 301 -24.84 12.47 17.98
C VAL A 301 -25.38 13.85 18.36
N SER A 302 -25.41 14.81 17.43
CA SER A 302 -26.02 16.11 17.75
C SER A 302 -27.50 15.92 18.05
N LYS A 303 -28.05 16.72 18.97
CA LYS A 303 -29.46 16.60 19.34
C LYS A 303 -30.38 16.68 18.12
N GLY A 304 -31.24 15.68 17.95
CA GLY A 304 -32.18 15.57 16.83
C GLY A 304 -31.62 14.98 15.54
N GLU A 305 -30.35 14.56 15.53
CA GLU A 305 -29.78 13.76 14.43
C GLU A 305 -30.03 12.26 14.68
N GLU A 306 -30.21 11.50 13.60
CA GLU A 306 -30.26 10.05 13.69
C GLU A 306 -28.86 9.45 13.89
N PRO A 307 -28.73 8.34 14.63
CA PRO A 307 -27.47 7.63 14.73
C PRO A 307 -27.01 7.13 13.36
N PHE A 308 -25.72 7.25 13.03
CA PHE A 308 -25.19 6.74 11.76
C PHE A 308 -25.05 5.20 11.81
N GLU A 309 -25.55 4.49 10.80
CA GLU A 309 -25.35 3.04 10.70
C GLU A 309 -23.91 2.72 10.30
N SER A 310 -23.33 1.65 10.87
CA SER A 310 -22.06 1.09 10.42
C SER A 310 -22.28 -0.34 9.90
N TRP A 311 -21.31 -0.87 9.14
CA TRP A 311 -21.40 -2.21 8.52
C TRP A 311 -21.80 -3.33 9.51
N ASP A 312 -21.49 -3.13 10.79
CA ASP A 312 -21.79 -4.07 11.87
C ASP A 312 -22.85 -3.60 12.87
N ILE A 313 -23.25 -2.33 12.91
CA ILE A 313 -24.17 -1.83 13.95
C ILE A 313 -25.38 -1.20 13.25
N LYS A 314 -26.52 -1.88 13.35
CA LYS A 314 -27.80 -1.35 12.87
C LYS A 314 -28.38 -0.41 13.94
N CYS A 315 -29.12 0.62 13.53
CA CYS A 315 -29.80 1.53 14.45
C CYS A 315 -30.76 0.81 15.43
N ASP A 316 -31.28 -0.37 15.06
CA ASP A 316 -32.14 -1.20 15.90
C ASP A 316 -31.42 -1.83 17.11
N ASP A 317 -30.07 -1.83 17.13
CA ASP A 317 -29.25 -2.34 18.22
C ASP A 317 -28.89 -1.24 19.26
N GLU A 318 -29.39 -0.01 19.08
CA GLU A 318 -29.04 1.17 19.86
C GLU A 318 -30.20 1.65 20.75
N VAL A 319 -29.96 1.70 22.07
CA VAL A 319 -30.92 2.19 23.05
C VAL A 319 -30.64 3.66 23.35
N PHE A 320 -31.61 4.53 23.07
CA PHE A 320 -31.52 5.94 23.47
C PHE A 320 -31.49 6.07 25.00
N LEU A 321 -30.46 6.74 25.51
CA LEU A 321 -30.24 6.95 26.94
C LEU A 321 -30.80 8.29 27.43
N GLY A 322 -30.80 9.30 26.57
CA GLY A 322 -31.19 10.68 26.86
C GLY A 322 -30.22 11.70 26.26
N SER A 323 -30.49 12.99 26.53
CA SER A 323 -29.67 14.09 26.03
C SER A 323 -28.93 14.78 27.17
N ALA A 324 -27.68 15.18 26.93
CA ALA A 324 -26.84 15.85 27.92
C ALA A 324 -25.75 16.73 27.26
N THR A 325 -25.03 17.52 28.05
CA THR A 325 -23.91 18.33 27.55
C THR A 325 -22.59 17.58 27.65
N PHE A 326 -21.56 18.04 26.96
CA PHE A 326 -20.24 17.39 26.98
C PHE A 326 -19.63 17.32 28.40
N GLY A 327 -19.95 18.29 29.27
CA GLY A 327 -19.45 18.33 30.66
C GLY A 327 -20.03 17.24 31.57
N ASP A 328 -21.08 16.55 31.12
CA ASP A 328 -21.74 15.46 31.85
C ASP A 328 -21.11 14.09 31.54
N ILE A 329 -20.00 14.06 30.80
CA ILE A 329 -19.30 12.84 30.37
C ILE A 329 -18.01 12.65 31.19
N ARG A 330 -17.67 11.40 31.52
CA ARG A 330 -16.37 11.01 32.07
C ARG A 330 -15.97 9.63 31.60
N GLU A 331 -14.68 9.30 31.72
CA GLU A 331 -14.17 7.97 31.43
C GLU A 331 -14.03 7.14 32.73
N GLU A 332 -14.28 5.85 32.64
CA GLU A 332 -14.03 4.87 33.71
C GLU A 332 -13.23 3.70 33.15
N GLU A 333 -12.06 3.43 33.75
CA GLU A 333 -11.24 2.24 33.45
C GLU A 333 -11.82 1.00 34.13
N PHE A 334 -11.74 -0.14 33.44
CA PHE A 334 -12.09 -1.42 34.04
C PHE A 334 -10.99 -1.92 34.97
N THR A 335 -11.39 -2.60 36.04
CA THR A 335 -10.49 -3.46 36.79
C THR A 335 -10.23 -4.78 36.05
N GLU A 336 -9.11 -5.45 36.34
CA GLU A 336 -8.81 -6.78 35.80
C GLU A 336 -9.97 -7.77 36.03
N GLN A 337 -10.59 -7.74 37.21
CA GLN A 337 -11.73 -8.59 37.54
C GLN A 337 -12.97 -8.29 36.67
N GLN A 338 -13.24 -7.02 36.37
CA GLN A 338 -14.36 -6.63 35.50
C GLN A 338 -14.12 -7.06 34.05
N MET A 339 -12.88 -6.97 33.58
CA MET A 339 -12.47 -7.47 32.26
C MET A 339 -12.64 -8.99 32.17
N ASP A 340 -12.15 -9.74 33.15
CA ASP A 340 -12.26 -11.19 33.18
C ASP A 340 -13.72 -11.68 33.18
N GLN A 341 -14.57 -11.02 33.97
CA GLN A 341 -16.00 -11.34 34.03
C GLN A 341 -16.70 -11.06 32.69
N LEU A 342 -16.40 -9.93 32.06
CA LEU A 342 -16.97 -9.58 30.76
C LEU A 342 -16.50 -10.54 29.65
N CYS A 343 -15.21 -10.92 29.65
CA CYS A 343 -14.69 -11.92 28.74
C CYS A 343 -15.36 -13.29 28.93
N ALA A 344 -15.69 -13.67 30.17
CA ALA A 344 -16.45 -14.89 30.45
C ALA A 344 -17.88 -14.82 29.89
N GLU A 345 -18.58 -13.70 30.07
CA GLU A 345 -19.94 -13.50 29.55
C GLU A 345 -20.00 -13.51 28.01
N ILE A 346 -19.02 -12.90 27.33
CA ILE A 346 -18.90 -12.94 25.87
C ILE A 346 -18.73 -14.39 25.40
N ARG A 347 -17.84 -15.16 26.06
CA ARG A 347 -17.61 -16.58 25.75
C ARG A 347 -18.87 -17.43 25.95
N GLU A 348 -19.66 -17.17 26.98
CA GLU A 348 -20.91 -17.93 27.22
C GLU A 348 -22.00 -17.61 26.17
N ARG A 349 -22.05 -16.37 25.66
CA ARG A 349 -23.03 -15.96 24.64
C ARG A 349 -22.74 -16.54 23.25
N SER A 350 -21.47 -16.78 22.89
CA SER A 350 -21.12 -17.47 21.64
C SER A 350 -21.60 -18.93 21.64
N TYR A 351 -21.62 -19.60 22.79
CA TYR A 351 -22.21 -20.94 22.92
C TYR A 351 -23.74 -20.94 22.81
N ALA A 352 -24.43 -19.93 23.33
CA ALA A 352 -25.89 -19.85 23.27
C ALA A 352 -26.46 -19.62 21.86
N LYS A 353 -25.71 -18.93 20.97
CA LYS A 353 -26.07 -18.76 19.55
C LYS A 353 -25.75 -19.99 18.68
N ALA A 354 -24.76 -20.80 19.06
CA ALA A 354 -24.45 -22.07 18.38
C ALA A 354 -25.43 -23.21 18.74
N SER A 355 -26.30 -23.00 19.73
CA SER A 355 -27.23 -23.99 20.27
C SER A 355 -28.70 -23.77 19.87
N LYS A 356 -28.98 -22.87 18.92
CA LYS A 356 -30.34 -22.60 18.41
C LYS A 356 -30.45 -22.89 16.92
#